data_AF-A0A699X5B8-F1
#
_entry.id   AF-A0A699X5B8-F1
#
_cell.length_a   1.000
_cell.length_b   1.000
_cell.length_c   1.000
_cell.angle_alpha   90.00
_cell.angle_beta   90.00
_cell.angle_gamma   90.00
#
_symmetry.space_group_name_H-M   'P 1'
#
loop_
_entity.id
_entity.type
_entity.pdbx_description
1 polymer ?
#
loop_
_entity_poly.entity_id
_entity_poly.type
_entity_poly.pdbx_seq_one_letter_code
_entity_poly.pdbx_strand_id
1 'polypeptide(L)'
;MKPLDIIEYQLECSSKPGAVVFDGFSGSGSVLIACEKTGRQARVVELDPRYCDVDVRRFVKFMRDNQRRFTVLRNGEELSDGELASYDQQ
;
A
#
# COMPACT_ATOMS: atom_id res chain seq x y z
N MET A 1 10.27 -9.91 3.55
CA MET A 1 9.65 -8.57 3.47
C MET A 1 10.76 -7.53 3.47
N LYS A 2 10.72 -6.51 2.59
CA LYS A 2 11.72 -5.43 2.58
C LYS A 2 11.54 -4.55 3.84
N PRO A 3 12.60 -4.21 4.59
CA PRO A 3 12.52 -3.27 5.71
C PRO A 3 11.97 -1.90 5.27
N LEU A 4 11.03 -1.35 6.03
CA LEU A 4 10.33 -0.10 5.65
C LEU A 4 11.21 1.14 5.85
N ASP A 5 12.01 1.15 6.92
CA ASP A 5 12.96 2.20 7.27
C ASP A 5 13.93 2.54 6.14
N ILE A 6 14.46 1.53 5.46
CA ILE A 6 15.37 1.71 4.32
C ILE A 6 14.64 2.39 3.14
N ILE A 7 13.39 2.02 2.89
CA ILE A 7 12.59 2.60 1.79
C ILE A 7 12.23 4.05 2.14
N GLU A 8 11.79 4.31 3.37
CA GLU A 8 11.46 5.65 3.86
C GLU A 8 12.65 6.61 3.69
N TYR A 9 13.85 6.17 4.09
CA TYR A 9 15.08 6.92 3.87
C TYR A 9 15.33 7.25 2.39
N GLN A 10 15.18 6.28 1.50
CA GLN A 10 15.36 6.49 0.05
C GLN A 10 14.33 7.48 -0.52
N LEU A 11 13.08 7.41 -0.08
CA LEU A 11 12.02 8.33 -0.48
C LEU A 11 12.32 9.76 -0.02
N GLU A 12 12.84 9.93 1.20
CA GLU A 12 13.21 11.21 1.76
C GLU A 12 14.39 11.86 1.04
N CYS A 13 15.40 11.08 0.65
CA CYS A 13 16.53 11.59 -0.10
C CYS A 13 16.19 11.94 -1.56
N SER A 14 15.20 11.25 -2.16
CA SER A 14 14.99 11.27 -3.61
C SER A 14 13.71 12.00 -4.06
N SER A 15 12.84 12.39 -3.14
CA SER A 15 11.55 13.00 -3.47
C SER A 15 11.06 13.96 -2.39
N LYS A 16 10.21 14.91 -2.78
CA LYS A 16 9.51 15.79 -1.84
C LYS A 16 8.18 15.15 -1.39
N PRO A 17 7.66 15.49 -0.20
CA PRO A 17 6.28 15.17 0.16
C PRO A 17 5.30 15.62 -0.95
N GLY A 18 4.28 14.80 -1.22
CA GLY A 18 3.32 14.98 -2.31
C GLY A 18 3.79 14.45 -3.68
N ALA A 19 5.06 14.05 -3.83
CA ALA A 19 5.53 13.45 -5.08
C ALA A 19 4.88 12.08 -5.35
N VAL A 20 4.78 11.74 -6.64
CA VAL A 20 4.36 10.41 -7.10
C VAL A 20 5.58 9.50 -7.20
N VAL A 21 5.48 8.30 -6.62
CA VAL A 21 6.51 7.27 -6.61
C VAL A 21 5.97 6.04 -7.32
N PHE A 22 6.72 5.53 -8.29
CA PHE A 22 6.36 4.35 -9.06
C PHE A 22 7.17 3.12 -8.61
N ASP A 23 6.49 2.00 -8.39
CA ASP A 23 7.11 0.68 -8.17
C ASP A 23 6.46 -0.35 -9.10
N GLY A 24 7.21 -0.82 -10.10
CA GLY A 24 6.74 -1.82 -11.05
C GLY A 24 6.70 -3.25 -10.50
N PHE A 25 7.24 -3.48 -9.30
CA PHE A 25 7.37 -4.79 -8.67
C PHE A 25 7.04 -4.68 -7.17
N SER A 26 5.78 -4.37 -6.88
CA SER A 26 5.29 -4.09 -5.53
C SER A 26 5.65 -5.21 -4.55
N GLY A 27 5.46 -6.47 -4.98
CA GLY A 27 5.76 -7.68 -4.25
C GLY A 27 4.95 -7.80 -2.97
N SER A 28 5.36 -7.11 -1.91
CA SER A 28 4.65 -7.11 -0.63
C SER A 28 4.06 -5.75 -0.27
N GLY A 29 4.16 -4.73 -1.13
CA GLY A 29 3.52 -3.43 -0.88
C GLY A 29 4.29 -2.57 0.12
N SER A 30 5.59 -2.85 0.32
CA SER A 30 6.41 -2.05 1.23
C SER A 30 6.54 -0.59 0.76
N VAL A 31 6.61 -0.32 -0.55
CA VAL A 31 6.65 1.05 -1.10
C VAL A 31 5.32 1.77 -0.85
N LEU A 32 4.19 1.07 -0.99
CA LEU A 32 2.85 1.61 -0.74
C LEU A 32 2.74 2.16 0.71
N ILE A 33 3.12 1.36 1.70
CA ILE A 33 3.10 1.77 3.11
C ILE A 33 4.14 2.87 3.40
N ALA A 34 5.36 2.74 2.88
CA ALA A 34 6.41 3.73 3.09
C ALA A 34 6.01 5.10 2.52
N CYS A 35 5.39 5.14 1.34
CA CYS A 35 4.86 6.37 0.76
C CYS A 35 3.76 6.98 1.66
N GLU A 36 2.85 6.15 2.17
CA GLU A 36 1.77 6.61 3.05
C GLU A 36 2.30 7.19 4.37
N LYS A 37 3.35 6.60 4.95
CA LYS A 37 4.04 7.11 6.14
C LYS A 37 4.78 8.42 5.90
N THR A 38 5.38 8.55 4.72
CA THR A 38 6.25 9.68 4.38
C THR A 38 5.51 10.79 3.61
N GLY A 39 4.22 10.65 3.37
CA GLY A 39 3.40 11.65 2.67
C GLY A 39 3.66 11.75 1.16
N ARG A 40 4.01 10.64 0.51
CA ARG A 40 4.12 10.51 -0.95
C ARG A 40 2.95 9.70 -1.51
N GLN A 41 2.69 9.82 -2.81
CA GLN A 41 1.67 9.04 -3.50
C GLN A 41 2.30 7.85 -4.22
N ALA A 42 1.95 6.63 -3.83
CA ALA A 42 2.43 5.43 -4.51
C ALA A 42 1.58 5.07 -5.74
N ARG A 43 2.25 4.64 -6.81
CA ARG A 43 1.67 3.97 -7.98
C ARG A 43 2.40 2.66 -8.15
N VAL A 44 1.75 1.55 -7.81
CA VAL A 44 2.40 0.24 -7.79
C VAL A 44 1.76 -0.71 -8.78
N VAL A 45 2.56 -1.64 -9.30
CA VAL A 45 2.12 -2.74 -10.16
C VAL A 45 2.59 -4.06 -9.56
N GLU A 46 1.71 -5.04 -9.60
CA GLU A 46 1.99 -6.43 -9.25
C GLU A 46 1.31 -7.35 -10.28
N LEU A 47 2.01 -8.40 -10.68
CA LEU A 47 1.55 -9.31 -11.73
C LEU A 47 0.77 -10.48 -11.14
N ASP A 48 1.23 -11.03 -10.01
CA ASP A 48 0.59 -12.19 -9.40
C ASP A 48 -0.59 -11.75 -8.54
N PRO A 49 -1.82 -12.20 -8.83
CA PRO A 49 -3.01 -11.86 -8.06
C PRO A 49 -2.87 -12.14 -6.56
N ARG A 50 -2.11 -13.17 -6.17
CA ARG A 50 -1.88 -13.52 -4.76
C ARG A 50 -1.10 -12.44 -4.03
N TYR A 51 -0.15 -11.81 -4.72
CA TYR A 51 0.63 -10.71 -4.15
C TYR A 51 -0.15 -9.39 -4.19
N CYS A 52 -1.05 -9.18 -5.16
CA CYS A 52 -2.03 -8.10 -5.11
C CYS A 52 -2.88 -8.16 -3.83
N ASP A 53 -3.35 -9.36 -3.44
CA ASP A 53 -4.09 -9.54 -2.19
C ASP A 53 -3.24 -9.27 -0.95
N VAL A 54 -1.94 -9.61 -0.99
CA VAL A 54 -0.99 -9.28 0.09
C VAL A 54 -0.84 -7.76 0.24
N ASP A 55 -0.72 -7.03 -0.87
CA ASP A 55 -0.61 -5.57 -0.88
C ASP A 55 -1.84 -4.92 -0.27
N VAL A 56 -3.03 -5.29 -0.74
CA VAL A 56 -4.32 -4.78 -0.24
C VAL A 56 -4.46 -5.10 1.25
N ARG A 57 -4.22 -6.34 1.66
CA ARG A 57 -4.27 -6.75 3.07
C ARG A 57 -3.37 -5.88 3.95
N ARG A 58 -2.10 -5.74 3.56
CA ARG A 58 -1.13 -4.98 4.36
C ARG A 58 -1.47 -3.50 4.41
N PHE A 59 -1.95 -2.93 3.31
CA PHE A 59 -2.39 -1.55 3.24
C PHE A 59 -3.61 -1.29 4.12
N VAL A 60 -4.67 -2.09 3.96
CA VAL A 60 -5.91 -1.98 4.74
C VAL A 60 -5.61 -2.09 6.23
N LYS A 61 -4.79 -3.06 6.63
CA LYS A 61 -4.34 -3.20 8.01
C LYS A 61 -3.62 -1.94 8.51
N PHE A 62 -2.63 -1.45 7.75
CA PHE A 62 -1.90 -0.24 8.12
C PHE A 62 -2.83 0.97 8.28
N MET A 63 -3.76 1.17 7.34
CA MET A 63 -4.70 2.30 7.39
C MET A 63 -5.63 2.21 8.60
N ARG A 64 -6.16 1.02 8.91
CA ARG A 64 -6.99 0.78 10.09
C ARG A 64 -6.24 0.98 11.40
N ASP A 65 -5.05 0.38 11.54
CA ASP A 65 -4.20 0.50 12.72
C ASP A 65 -3.82 1.97 13.01
N ASN A 66 -3.75 2.81 11.97
CA ASN A 66 -3.44 4.25 12.07
C ASN A 66 -4.67 5.16 11.94
N GLN A 67 -5.89 4.61 11.95
CA GLN A 67 -7.15 5.35 11.85
C GLN A 67 -7.25 6.30 10.64
N ARG A 68 -6.65 5.90 9.51
CA ARG A 68 -6.64 6.68 8.27
C ARG A 68 -7.82 6.27 7.39
N ARG A 69 -8.38 7.24 6.66
CA ARG A 69 -9.44 6.99 5.67
C ARG A 69 -8.83 6.40 4.39
N PHE A 70 -9.48 5.40 3.82
CA PHE A 70 -9.09 4.76 2.57
C PHE A 70 -10.32 4.19 1.87
N THR A 71 -10.17 3.94 0.57
CA THR A 71 -11.13 3.22 -0.27
C THR A 71 -10.33 2.19 -1.06
N VAL A 72 -10.91 1.00 -1.25
CA VAL A 72 -10.34 -0.02 -2.13
C VAL A 72 -11.34 -0.28 -3.25
N LEU A 73 -10.86 -0.21 -4.49
CA LEU A 73 -11.64 -0.53 -5.68
C LEU A 73 -11.13 -1.84 -6.27
N ARG A 74 -12.04 -2.77 -6.58
CA ARG A 74 -11.74 -3.99 -7.35
C ARG A 74 -12.58 -3.96 -8.62
N ASN A 75 -11.91 -3.98 -9.78
CA ASN A 75 -12.56 -3.87 -11.09
C ASN A 75 -13.46 -2.62 -11.24
N GLY A 76 -13.12 -1.53 -10.56
CA GLY A 76 -13.89 -0.27 -10.58
C GLY A 76 -15.02 -0.18 -9.56
N GLU A 77 -15.30 -1.25 -8.82
CA GLU A 77 -16.32 -1.28 -7.76
C GLU A 77 -15.67 -1.12 -6.38
N GLU A 78 -16.27 -0.28 -5.53
CA GLU A 78 -15.82 -0.09 -4.16
C GLU A 78 -16.17 -1.31 -3.29
N LEU A 79 -15.17 -1.84 -2.60
CA LEU A 79 -15.36 -2.96 -1.68
C LEU A 79 -16.10 -2.50 -0.44
N SER A 80 -17.14 -3.25 -0.07
CA SER A 80 -17.85 -3.06 1.19
C SER A 80 -17.00 -3.45 2.41
N ASP A 81 -17.37 -2.97 3.60
CA ASP A 81 -16.68 -3.33 4.85
C ASP A 81 -16.66 -4.86 5.10
N GLY A 82 -17.72 -5.56 4.70
CA GLY A 82 -17.80 -7.02 4.80
C GLY A 82 -16.82 -7.74 3.87
N GLU A 83 -16.60 -7.21 2.67
CA GLU A 83 -15.58 -7.74 1.76
C GLU A 83 -14.17 -7.39 2.23
N LEU A 84 -13.96 -6.18 2.75
CA LEU A 84 -12.69 -5.76 3.33
C LEU A 84 -12.32 -6.61 4.56
N ALA A 85 -13.32 -7.10 5.32
CA ALA A 85 -13.09 -8.00 6.44
C ALA A 85 -12.46 -9.34 6.01
N SER A 86 -12.60 -9.76 4.75
CA SER A 86 -11.91 -10.96 4.24
C SER A 86 -10.39 -10.79 4.22
N TYR A 87 -9.90 -9.54 4.13
CA TYR A 87 -8.48 -9.24 4.19
C TYR A 87 -7.92 -9.25 5.63
N ASP A 88 -8.77 -9.24 6.67
CA ASP A 88 -8.33 -9.33 8.06
C ASP A 88 -7.95 -10.75 8.49
N GLN A 89 -8.35 -11.77 7.72
CA GLN A 89 -8.13 -13.18 8.04
C GLN A 89 -6.81 -13.69 7.41
N GLN A 90 -6.01 -14.39 8.24
CA GLN A 90 -4.68 -14.94 7.92
C GLN A 90 -4.75 -16.11 6.93
#